data_AF-A0A9D9YF90-F1
#
_entry.id   AF-A0A9D9YF90-F1
#
_cell.length_a   1.000
_cell.length_b   1.000
_cell.length_c   1.000
_cell.angle_alpha   90.00
_cell.angle_beta   90.00
_cell.angle_gamma   90.00
#
_symmetry.space_group_name_H-M   'P 1'
#
loop_
_entity.id
_entity.type
_entity.pdbx_description
1 polymer ?
#
loop_
_entity_poly.entity_id
_entity_poly.type
_entity_poly.pdbx_seq_one_letter_code
_entity_poly.pdbx_strand_id
1 'polypeptide(L)'
;MDNDSWKKNPLAGLDHSPALLSQAKNGNREAAKQLIRDMAGRISSGEALSEEVADWLSTALIAIAEGESPVKALHLTKRRGRDPGNSEETQHLIAEFIHDSGAGRHKASNRDDKLDGAYLQASELFGISENTAAKYYKDHISSILEDRKMTQELRDEHE
;
A
#
# COMPACT_ATOMS: atom_id res chain seq x y z
N MET A 1 -6.98 -12.36 38.78
CA MET A 1 -5.78 -11.63 38.34
C MET A 1 -5.95 -11.44 36.85
N ASP A 2 -6.44 -10.27 36.48
CA ASP A 2 -6.74 -9.85 35.12
C ASP A 2 -5.50 -9.44 34.35
N ASN A 3 -5.69 -9.39 33.03
CA ASN A 3 -4.94 -8.68 32.00
C ASN A 3 -3.60 -9.26 31.53
N ASP A 4 -3.70 -10.08 30.46
CA ASP A 4 -2.83 -9.96 29.29
C ASP A 4 -3.66 -10.15 28.00
N SER A 5 -4.67 -9.29 27.86
CA SER A 5 -5.21 -8.90 26.55
C SER A 5 -4.26 -7.86 25.95
N TRP A 6 -4.29 -7.63 24.63
CA TRP A 6 -3.47 -6.65 23.88
C TRP A 6 -2.02 -7.13 23.65
N LYS A 7 -1.68 -7.83 22.57
CA LYS A 7 -1.61 -7.28 21.20
C LYS A 7 -1.98 -8.34 20.16
N LYS A 8 -3.28 -8.61 19.96
CA LYS A 8 -3.71 -9.13 18.66
C LYS A 8 -3.60 -7.96 17.69
N ASN A 9 -2.67 -8.03 16.75
CA ASN A 9 -2.59 -7.07 15.65
C ASN A 9 -4.00 -6.96 15.04
N PRO A 10 -4.67 -5.80 15.08
CA PRO A 10 -6.07 -5.67 14.65
C PRO A 10 -6.28 -6.02 13.18
N LEU A 11 -5.18 -6.17 12.42
CA LEU A 11 -5.15 -6.57 11.02
C LEU A 11 -4.94 -8.08 10.81
N ALA A 12 -4.62 -8.87 11.85
CA ALA A 12 -4.27 -10.29 11.73
C ALA A 12 -5.42 -11.22 11.30
N GLY A 13 -6.61 -10.67 11.04
CA GLY A 13 -7.77 -11.40 10.51
C GLY A 13 -8.43 -10.70 9.32
N LEU A 14 -7.84 -9.62 8.80
CA LEU A 14 -8.35 -8.98 7.58
C LEU A 14 -7.79 -9.75 6.39
N ASP A 15 -8.68 -10.34 5.61
CA ASP A 15 -8.30 -10.95 4.35
C ASP A 15 -7.88 -9.82 3.39
N HIS A 16 -6.56 -9.57 3.30
CA HIS A 16 -6.00 -8.56 2.40
C HIS A 16 -6.04 -9.00 0.93
N SER A 17 -6.46 -10.24 0.66
CA SER A 17 -6.49 -10.83 -0.69
C SER A 17 -7.32 -10.05 -1.71
N PRO A 18 -8.50 -9.47 -1.40
CA PRO A 18 -9.27 -8.66 -2.36
C PRO A 18 -8.56 -7.37 -2.76
N ALA A 19 -7.87 -6.71 -1.82
CA ALA A 19 -7.09 -5.50 -2.10
C ALA A 19 -5.86 -5.84 -2.98
N LEU A 20 -5.15 -6.91 -2.64
CA LEU A 20 -4.03 -7.41 -3.44
C LEU A 20 -4.47 -7.87 -4.83
N LEU A 21 -5.63 -8.51 -4.96
CA LEU A 21 -6.22 -8.92 -6.24
C LEU A 21 -6.56 -7.72 -7.12
N SER A 22 -7.19 -6.69 -6.56
CA SER A 22 -7.48 -5.45 -7.30
C SER A 22 -6.19 -4.80 -7.81
N GLN A 23 -5.15 -4.72 -6.97
CA GLN A 23 -3.86 -4.18 -7.38
C GLN A 23 -3.15 -5.06 -8.41
N ALA A 24 -3.22 -6.38 -8.28
CA ALA A 24 -2.65 -7.34 -9.22
C ALA A 24 -3.31 -7.23 -10.60
N LYS A 25 -4.66 -7.22 -10.67
CA LYS A 25 -5.42 -7.00 -11.93
C LYS A 25 -5.05 -5.66 -12.59
N ASN A 26 -4.69 -4.66 -11.80
CA ASN A 26 -4.23 -3.36 -12.29
C ASN A 26 -2.74 -3.31 -12.71
N GLY A 27 -2.01 -4.43 -12.67
CA GLY A 27 -0.61 -4.54 -13.11
C GLY A 27 0.42 -4.18 -12.04
N ASN A 28 0.05 -4.21 -10.76
CA ASN A 28 1.01 -4.10 -9.67
C ASN A 28 1.71 -5.45 -9.46
N ARG A 29 2.96 -5.54 -9.90
CA ARG A 29 3.78 -6.75 -9.83
C ARG A 29 4.04 -7.23 -8.40
N GLU A 30 4.27 -6.33 -7.45
CA GLU A 30 4.57 -6.73 -6.07
C GLU A 30 3.32 -7.23 -5.37
N ALA A 31 2.16 -6.59 -5.61
CA ALA A 31 0.88 -7.09 -5.14
C ALA A 31 0.54 -8.47 -5.73
N ALA A 32 0.77 -8.66 -7.03
CA ALA A 32 0.57 -9.96 -7.69
C ALA A 32 1.46 -11.06 -7.10
N LYS A 33 2.74 -10.77 -6.84
CA LYS A 33 3.65 -11.73 -6.17
C LYS A 33 3.20 -12.05 -4.75
N GLN A 34 2.80 -11.04 -3.98
CA GLN A 34 2.36 -11.23 -2.61
C GLN A 34 1.10 -12.09 -2.58
N LEU A 35 0.11 -11.79 -3.43
CA LEU A 35 -1.10 -12.59 -3.58
C LEU A 35 -0.78 -14.05 -3.91
N ILE A 36 0.12 -14.31 -4.86
CA ILE A 36 0.55 -15.68 -5.23
C ILE A 36 1.17 -16.41 -4.04
N ARG A 37 2.02 -15.74 -3.24
CA ARG A 37 2.60 -16.35 -2.03
C ARG A 37 1.53 -16.69 -1.00
N ASP A 38 0.59 -15.77 -0.76
CA ASP A 38 -0.49 -15.96 0.21
C ASP A 38 -1.40 -17.13 -0.22
N MET A 39 -1.75 -17.20 -1.51
CA MET A 39 -2.51 -18.34 -2.07
C MET A 39 -1.75 -19.65 -1.92
N ALA A 40 -0.46 -19.69 -2.24
CA ALA A 40 0.35 -20.90 -2.09
C ALA A 40 0.41 -21.36 -0.63
N GLY A 41 0.50 -20.43 0.31
CA GLY A 41 0.42 -20.69 1.75
C GLY A 41 -0.91 -21.35 2.13
N ARG A 42 -2.03 -20.75 1.74
CA ARG A 42 -3.39 -21.26 2.03
C ARG A 42 -3.66 -22.62 1.40
N ILE A 43 -3.29 -22.81 0.14
CA ILE A 43 -3.41 -24.11 -0.54
C ILE A 43 -2.61 -25.18 0.22
N SER A 44 -1.38 -24.85 0.65
CA SER A 44 -0.52 -25.79 1.38
C SER A 44 -1.05 -26.12 2.78
N SER A 45 -1.73 -25.19 3.45
CA SER A 45 -2.38 -25.43 4.74
C SER A 45 -3.78 -26.04 4.64
N GLY A 46 -4.32 -26.22 3.42
CA GLY A 46 -5.68 -26.71 3.19
C GLY A 46 -6.77 -25.68 3.49
N GLU A 47 -6.40 -24.41 3.62
CA GLU A 47 -7.34 -23.30 3.79
C GLU A 47 -8.01 -22.94 2.47
N ALA A 48 -9.30 -22.60 2.54
CA ALA A 48 -10.05 -22.17 1.37
C ALA A 48 -9.57 -20.78 0.90
N LEU A 49 -9.44 -20.63 -0.42
CA LEU A 49 -9.31 -19.32 -1.05
C LEU A 49 -10.70 -18.66 -1.14
N SER A 50 -10.73 -17.33 -1.14
CA SER A 50 -11.96 -16.62 -1.48
C SER A 50 -12.35 -16.88 -2.95
N GLU A 51 -13.64 -16.84 -3.23
CA GLU A 51 -14.19 -17.16 -4.56
C GLU A 51 -13.53 -16.34 -5.68
N GLU A 52 -13.38 -15.02 -5.48
CA GLU A 52 -12.76 -14.13 -6.46
C GLU A 52 -11.28 -14.46 -6.74
N VAL A 53 -10.54 -14.88 -5.70
CA VAL A 53 -9.12 -15.23 -5.82
C VAL A 53 -8.96 -16.58 -6.48
N ALA A 54 -9.84 -17.54 -6.14
CA ALA A 54 -9.89 -18.85 -6.77
C ALA A 54 -10.24 -18.75 -8.27
N ASP A 55 -11.24 -17.94 -8.62
CA ASP A 55 -11.64 -17.68 -10.00
C ASP A 55 -10.50 -17.02 -10.81
N TRP A 56 -9.85 -16.01 -10.24
CA TRP A 56 -8.70 -15.37 -10.85
C TRP A 56 -7.53 -16.35 -11.09
N LEU A 57 -7.21 -17.18 -10.09
CA LEU A 57 -6.14 -18.17 -10.20
C LEU A 57 -6.48 -19.24 -11.23
N SER A 58 -7.71 -19.75 -11.21
CA SER A 58 -8.20 -20.74 -12.19
C SER A 58 -8.08 -20.19 -13.62
N THR A 59 -8.58 -18.99 -13.84
CA THR A 59 -8.48 -18.31 -15.15
C THR A 59 -7.03 -18.16 -15.61
N ALA A 60 -6.13 -17.75 -14.72
CA ALA A 60 -4.71 -17.61 -15.04
C ALA A 60 -4.05 -18.97 -15.38
N LEU A 61 -4.39 -20.03 -14.66
CA LEU A 61 -3.87 -21.38 -14.92
C LEU A 61 -4.37 -21.95 -16.25
N ILE A 62 -5.64 -21.74 -16.59
CA ILE A 62 -6.20 -22.12 -17.89
C ILE A 62 -5.45 -21.42 -19.01
N ALA A 63 -5.26 -20.09 -18.92
CA ALA A 63 -4.55 -19.33 -19.93
C ALA A 63 -3.09 -19.81 -20.12
N ILE A 64 -2.41 -20.16 -19.03
CA ILE A 64 -1.05 -20.76 -19.09
C ILE A 64 -1.08 -22.10 -19.82
N ALA A 65 -2.06 -22.97 -19.51
CA ALA A 65 -2.21 -24.26 -20.16
C ALA A 65 -2.50 -24.12 -21.67
N GLU A 66 -3.19 -23.06 -22.08
CA GLU A 66 -3.45 -22.71 -23.48
C GLU A 66 -2.27 -22.05 -24.20
N GLY A 67 -1.15 -21.84 -23.51
CA GLY A 67 0.10 -21.33 -24.08
C GLY A 67 0.37 -19.85 -23.86
N GLU A 68 -0.43 -19.16 -23.03
CA GLU A 68 -0.11 -17.79 -22.62
C GLU A 68 1.10 -17.75 -21.68
N SER A 69 1.92 -16.69 -21.81
CA SER A 69 3.05 -16.48 -20.92
C SER A 69 2.56 -16.34 -19.47
N PRO A 70 3.15 -17.08 -18.50
CA PRO A 70 2.79 -16.96 -17.07
C PRO A 70 2.90 -15.54 -16.54
N VAL A 71 3.82 -14.74 -17.08
CA VAL A 71 3.99 -13.33 -16.69
C VAL A 71 2.75 -12.51 -17.05
N LYS A 72 2.13 -12.80 -18.19
CA LYS A 72 0.94 -12.11 -18.68
C LYS A 72 -0.32 -12.65 -17.99
N ALA A 73 -0.48 -13.97 -17.93
CA ALA A 73 -1.64 -14.62 -17.30
C ALA A 73 -1.81 -14.26 -15.82
N LEU A 74 -0.71 -14.20 -15.06
CA LEU A 74 -0.72 -13.83 -13.63
C LEU A 74 -0.59 -12.33 -13.39
N HIS A 75 -0.73 -11.49 -14.42
CA HIS A 75 -0.59 -10.03 -14.32
C HIS A 75 0.72 -9.57 -13.63
N LEU A 76 1.80 -10.33 -13.82
CA LEU A 76 3.15 -10.00 -13.34
C LEU A 76 3.85 -8.95 -14.22
N THR A 77 3.13 -8.39 -15.18
CA THR A 77 3.61 -7.30 -16.03
C THR A 77 3.70 -6.02 -15.22
N LYS A 78 4.88 -5.40 -15.18
CA LYS A 78 5.02 -4.04 -14.66
C LYS A 78 4.32 -3.11 -15.66
N ARG A 79 3.23 -2.44 -15.27
CA ARG A 79 2.69 -1.34 -16.06
C ARG A 79 3.79 -0.29 -16.26
N ARG A 80 4.32 -0.17 -17.48
CA ARG A 80 5.27 0.90 -17.83
C ARG A 80 4.47 2.20 -17.86
N GLY A 81 4.69 3.08 -16.87
CA GLY A 81 4.26 4.47 -16.92
C GLY A 81 3.03 4.87 -16.09
N ARG A 82 2.38 3.95 -15.38
CA ARG A 82 1.34 4.34 -14.40
C ARG A 82 1.50 3.51 -13.14
N ASP A 83 2.33 4.03 -12.24
CA ASP A 83 2.35 3.59 -10.85
C ASP A 83 0.97 3.91 -10.25
N PRO A 84 0.28 2.96 -9.59
CA PRO A 84 -0.96 3.27 -8.87
C PRO A 84 -0.75 4.33 -7.77
N GLY A 85 0.48 4.51 -7.28
CA GLY A 85 0.86 5.63 -6.40
C GLY A 85 0.85 7.01 -7.06
N ASN A 86 0.57 7.12 -8.36
CA ASN A 86 0.68 8.36 -9.12
C ASN A 86 -0.67 9.05 -9.37
N SER A 87 -1.79 8.59 -8.79
CA SER A 87 -3.03 9.38 -8.80
C SER A 87 -2.84 10.62 -7.90
N GLU A 88 -3.36 11.77 -8.29
CA GLU A 88 -3.16 13.03 -7.54
C GLU A 88 -3.66 12.92 -6.11
N GLU A 89 -4.82 12.27 -5.91
CA GLU A 89 -5.38 11.96 -4.59
C GLU A 89 -4.47 11.06 -3.75
N THR A 90 -3.86 10.03 -4.35
CA THR A 90 -2.91 9.15 -3.64
C THR A 90 -1.63 9.89 -3.29
N GLN A 91 -1.13 10.75 -4.18
CA GLN A 91 0.05 11.58 -3.90
C GLN A 91 -0.22 12.56 -2.76
N HIS A 92 -1.41 13.16 -2.75
CA HIS A 92 -1.84 14.09 -1.71
C HIS A 92 -1.94 13.38 -0.35
N LEU A 93 -2.58 12.21 -0.30
CA LEU A 93 -2.67 11.40 0.93
C LEU A 93 -1.29 10.96 1.47
N ILE A 94 -0.35 10.62 0.59
CA ILE A 94 1.03 10.32 0.98
C ILE A 94 1.72 11.57 1.54
N ALA A 95 1.49 12.74 0.95
CA ALA A 95 2.04 14.01 1.40
C ALA A 95 1.47 14.42 2.77
N GLU A 96 0.17 14.25 3.01
CA GLU A 96 -0.46 14.46 4.31
C GLU A 96 0.11 13.53 5.38
N PHE A 97 0.24 12.24 5.08
CA PHE A 97 0.86 11.27 5.99
C PHE A 97 2.27 11.70 6.40
N ILE A 98 3.10 12.15 5.45
CA ILE A 98 4.46 12.65 5.73
C ILE A 98 4.41 13.95 6.54
N HIS A 99 3.47 14.85 6.24
CA HIS A 99 3.31 16.12 6.93
C HIS A 99 2.96 15.92 8.40
N ASP A 100 2.09 14.95 8.67
CA ASP A 100 1.55 14.63 9.99
C ASP A 100 2.40 13.65 10.77
N SER A 101 3.36 13.01 10.12
CA SER A 101 4.35 12.20 10.82
C SER A 101 5.12 13.09 11.79
N GLY A 102 5.13 12.70 13.07
CA GLY A 102 6.03 13.30 14.07
C GLY A 102 7.51 12.93 13.88
N ALA A 103 7.84 12.20 12.81
CA ALA A 103 9.19 11.75 12.49
C ALA A 103 9.97 12.81 11.69
N GLY A 104 11.30 12.78 11.81
CA GLY A 104 12.18 13.62 10.98
C GLY A 104 12.00 13.29 9.49
N ARG A 105 11.97 14.33 8.64
CA ARG A 105 11.81 14.20 7.18
C ARG A 105 13.10 13.78 6.50
N HIS A 106 13.63 12.62 6.89
CA HIS A 106 14.89 12.08 6.38
C HIS A 106 14.68 10.72 5.72
N LYS A 107 15.67 10.36 4.89
CA LYS A 107 15.72 9.13 4.08
C LYS A 107 16.55 8.02 4.74
N ALA A 108 16.82 8.16 6.04
CA ALA A 108 17.70 7.27 6.76
C ALA A 108 17.10 6.98 8.12
N SER A 109 17.30 5.76 8.60
CA SER A 109 17.17 5.46 10.02
C SER A 109 18.25 6.24 10.77
N ASN A 110 17.88 6.91 11.86
CA ASN A 110 18.89 7.41 12.79
C ASN A 110 19.64 6.22 13.39
N ARG A 111 20.94 6.43 13.67
CA ARG A 111 21.92 5.46 14.16
C ARG A 111 21.52 4.71 15.47
N ASP A 112 20.40 5.10 16.10
CA ASP A 112 19.86 4.55 17.34
C ASP A 112 18.58 3.69 17.15
N ASP A 113 18.25 3.26 15.93
CA ASP A 113 17.22 2.24 15.61
C ASP A 113 15.79 2.50 16.15
N LYS A 114 15.44 3.75 16.50
CA LYS A 114 14.16 4.06 17.17
C LYS A 114 13.23 5.03 16.44
N LEU A 115 13.68 5.70 15.39
CA LEU A 115 12.85 6.65 14.64
C LEU A 115 13.16 6.52 13.14
N ASP A 116 12.31 5.78 12.44
CA ASP A 116 12.31 5.74 10.98
C ASP A 116 11.88 7.10 10.44
N GLY A 117 12.60 7.61 9.43
CA GLY A 117 12.24 8.87 8.81
C GLY A 117 10.89 8.81 8.10
N ALA A 118 10.18 9.94 8.03
CA ALA A 118 8.84 10.03 7.44
C ALA A 118 8.76 9.47 6.01
N TYR A 119 9.82 9.66 5.22
CA TYR A 119 9.90 9.16 3.85
C TYR A 119 10.10 7.64 3.79
N LEU A 120 10.84 7.07 4.75
CA LEU A 120 11.02 5.62 4.87
C LEU A 120 9.71 4.96 5.30
N GLN A 121 9.03 5.52 6.30
CA GLN A 121 7.70 5.05 6.71
C GLN A 121 6.69 5.09 5.55
N ALA A 122 6.68 6.18 4.78
CA ALA A 122 5.83 6.28 3.59
C ALA A 122 6.24 5.29 2.49
N SER A 123 7.54 5.05 2.32
CA SER A 123 8.07 4.06 1.37
C SER A 123 7.57 2.65 1.71
N GLU A 124 7.66 2.25 2.99
CA GLU A 124 7.20 0.94 3.47
C GLU A 124 5.67 0.81 3.40
N LEU A 125 4.94 1.83 3.84
CA LEU A 125 3.48 1.80 3.93
C LEU A 125 2.81 1.82 2.55
N PHE A 126 3.34 2.61 1.62
CA PHE A 126 2.72 2.82 0.30
C PHE A 126 3.44 2.08 -0.84
N GLY A 127 4.53 1.36 -0.56
CA GLY A 127 5.27 0.58 -1.55
C GLY A 127 5.93 1.43 -2.64
N ILE A 128 6.26 2.69 -2.33
CA ILE A 128 6.93 3.64 -3.23
C ILE A 128 8.39 3.83 -2.81
N SER A 129 9.23 4.43 -3.66
CA SER A 129 10.57 4.80 -3.21
C SER A 129 10.54 6.02 -2.29
N GLU A 130 11.48 6.12 -1.35
CA GLU A 130 11.64 7.31 -0.50
C GLU A 130 11.85 8.61 -1.30
N ASN A 131 12.48 8.51 -2.48
CA ASN A 131 12.62 9.62 -3.41
C ASN A 131 11.27 10.06 -3.98
N THR A 132 10.39 9.09 -4.26
CA THR A 132 9.02 9.33 -4.69
C THR A 132 8.20 9.97 -3.57
N ALA A 133 8.31 9.45 -2.34
CA ALA A 133 7.65 10.00 -1.16
C ALA A 133 8.04 11.46 -0.92
N ALA A 134 9.36 11.75 -0.98
CA ALA A 134 9.88 13.11 -0.85
C ALA A 134 9.39 14.04 -1.98
N LYS A 135 9.25 13.51 -3.20
CA LYS A 135 8.71 14.26 -4.33
C LYS A 135 7.24 14.61 -4.10
N TYR A 136 6.39 13.64 -3.77
CA TYR A 136 4.97 13.88 -3.51
C TYR A 136 4.76 14.90 -2.38
N TYR A 137 5.52 14.76 -1.29
CA TYR A 137 5.48 15.75 -0.22
C TYR A 137 5.83 17.17 -0.69
N LYS A 138 6.90 17.31 -1.48
CA LYS A 138 7.32 18.61 -2.02
C LYS A 138 6.27 19.22 -2.94
N ASP A 139 5.63 18.40 -3.78
CA ASP A 139 4.67 18.85 -4.77
C ASP A 139 3.34 19.30 -4.12
N HIS A 140 2.99 18.78 -2.94
CA HIS A 140 1.68 18.98 -2.29
C HIS A 140 1.69 19.77 -0.98
N ILE A 141 2.85 20.06 -0.39
CA ILE A 141 2.94 20.76 0.91
C ILE A 141 2.24 22.13 0.93
N SER A 142 2.28 22.88 -0.17
CA SER A 142 1.62 24.18 -0.23
C SER A 142 0.10 24.06 -0.09
N SER A 143 -0.51 23.09 -0.79
CA SER A 143 -1.95 22.81 -0.70
C SER A 143 -2.34 22.43 0.73
N ILE A 144 -1.59 21.51 1.35
CA ILE A 144 -1.86 21.05 2.73
C ILE A 144 -1.85 22.22 3.72
N LEU A 145 -0.91 23.16 3.56
CA LEU A 145 -0.84 24.35 4.42
C LEU A 145 -1.98 25.33 4.16
N GLU A 146 -2.41 25.50 2.91
CA GLU A 146 -3.55 26.34 2.54
C GLU A 146 -4.87 25.77 3.08
N ASP A 147 -5.09 24.46 2.93
CA ASP A 147 -6.30 23.78 3.43
C ASP A 147 -6.42 23.89 4.96
N ARG A 148 -5.28 23.77 5.67
CA ARG A 148 -5.23 23.97 7.13
C ARG A 148 -5.54 25.40 7.54
N LYS A 149 -5.00 26.37 6.80
CA LYS A 149 -5.25 27.78 7.06
C LYS A 149 -6.72 28.13 6.86
N MET A 150 -7.33 27.65 5.78
CA MET A 150 -8.76 27.86 5.51
C MET A 150 -9.64 27.20 6.59
N THR A 151 -9.29 25.99 7.02
CA THR A 151 -10.02 25.27 8.08
C THR A 151 -9.91 26.00 9.43
N GLN A 152 -8.76 26.59 9.74
CA GLN A 152 -8.55 27.41 10.93
C GLN A 152 -9.40 28.68 10.87
N GLU A 153 -9.37 29.42 9.76
CA GLU A 153 -10.15 30.66 9.56
C GLU A 153 -11.65 30.41 9.68
N LEU A 154 -12.17 29.33 9.08
CA LEU A 154 -13.59 28.95 9.21
C LEU A 154 -14.00 28.58 10.63
N ARG A 155 -13.07 28.02 11.42
CA ARG A 155 -13.34 27.63 12.80
C ARG A 155 -13.36 28.85 13.72
N ASP A 156 -12.44 29.78 13.50
CA ASP A 156 -12.34 31.03 14.25
C ASP A 156 -13.50 31.99 13.94
N GLU A 157 -14.14 31.88 12.76
CA GLU A 157 -15.37 32.63 12.41
C GLU A 157 -16.65 32.09 13.08
N HIS A 158 -16.61 30.86 13.59
CA HIS A 158 -17.75 30.16 14.19
C HIS A 158 -17.72 30.08 15.73
N GLU A 159 -16.67 30.60 16.37
CA GLU A 159 -16.56 30.83 17.82
C GLU A 159 -16.93 32.27 18.21
#